data_AF-A0A838IR50-F1
#
_entry.id   AF-A0A838IR50-F1
#
_cell.length_a   1.000
_cell.length_b   1.000
_cell.length_c   1.000
_cell.angle_alpha   90.00
_cell.angle_beta   90.00
_cell.angle_gamma   90.00
#
_symmetry.space_group_name_H-M   'P 1'
#
loop_
_entity.id
_entity.type
_entity.pdbx_description
1 polymer ?
#
loop_
_entity_poly.entity_id
_entity_poly.type
_entity_poly.pdbx_seq_one_letter_code
_entity_poly.pdbx_strand_id
1 'polypeptide(L)'
;MAQRPLPEAIRGCWYYLTDATPPAQARLKPLQLLKFRVDGSFARFQLKDHVKKELEAGTYTFDGQFLILRGRNTDTFRVYPKTFWKWGLEGRKDDQALVRGLVTEEEFVELASEDQKEIRILPIRVTVRGESGAGEGIYELVYQPLDRELVSIGSFFVERHDDDRLWIGLSPYVSGIEAKTWERIVRDSYLDIFLSKPKDVAVVTVRLLDSNDSRVFNYQNS
;
A
#
# COMPACT_ATOMS: atom_id res chain seq x y z
N MET A 1 -14.91 -8.24 -19.03
CA MET A 1 -14.14 -9.39 -18.51
C MET A 1 -12.98 -8.83 -17.72
N ALA A 2 -12.86 -9.13 -16.42
CA ALA A 2 -11.70 -8.71 -15.64
C ALA A 2 -10.48 -9.48 -16.14
N GLN A 3 -9.43 -8.77 -16.58
CA GLN A 3 -8.16 -9.39 -16.92
C GLN A 3 -7.60 -10.06 -15.65
N ARG A 4 -7.07 -11.28 -15.80
CA ARG A 4 -6.37 -11.95 -14.69
C ARG A 4 -5.20 -11.05 -14.27
N PRO A 5 -5.05 -10.72 -12.98
CA PRO A 5 -3.91 -9.92 -12.55
C PRO A 5 -2.62 -10.69 -12.83
N LEU A 6 -1.57 -9.94 -13.17
CA LEU A 6 -0.25 -10.52 -13.29
C LEU A 6 0.22 -11.07 -11.93
N PRO A 7 1.04 -12.13 -11.89
CA PRO A 7 1.58 -12.67 -10.65
C PRO A 7 2.28 -11.63 -9.77
N GLU A 8 2.83 -10.56 -10.35
CA GLU A 8 3.50 -9.50 -9.58
C GLU A 8 2.54 -8.60 -8.80
N ALA A 9 1.24 -8.59 -9.14
CA ALA A 9 0.26 -7.69 -8.53
C ALA A 9 0.04 -7.96 -7.03
N ILE A 10 0.39 -9.15 -6.55
CA ILE A 10 0.29 -9.50 -5.12
C ILE A 10 1.43 -8.91 -4.28
N ARG A 11 2.52 -8.44 -4.88
CA ARG A 11 3.73 -7.98 -4.15
C ARG A 11 3.45 -6.79 -3.23
N GLY A 12 4.17 -6.70 -2.12
CA GLY A 12 4.06 -5.63 -1.14
C GLY A 12 3.22 -5.99 0.08
N CYS A 13 2.81 -4.95 0.82
CA CYS A 13 2.08 -5.08 2.07
C CYS A 13 0.56 -5.05 1.89
N TRP A 14 -0.14 -5.96 2.57
CA TRP A 14 -1.60 -6.05 2.62
C TRP A 14 -2.05 -6.17 4.06
N TYR A 15 -3.11 -5.49 4.45
CA TYR A 15 -3.87 -5.89 5.63
C TYR A 15 -4.58 -7.21 5.34
N TYR A 16 -4.50 -8.15 6.29
CA TYR A 16 -5.16 -9.44 6.24
C TYR A 16 -6.33 -9.45 7.21
N LEU A 17 -7.54 -9.42 6.66
CA LEU A 17 -8.79 -9.26 7.39
C LEU A 17 -9.68 -10.48 7.16
N THR A 18 -10.57 -10.78 8.11
CA THR A 18 -11.73 -11.65 7.82
C THR A 18 -12.64 -10.93 6.81
N ASP A 19 -13.18 -11.60 5.80
CA ASP A 19 -13.98 -10.92 4.75
C ASP A 19 -15.22 -10.20 5.31
N ALA A 20 -15.78 -10.72 6.40
CA ALA A 20 -16.93 -10.13 7.08
C ALA A 20 -16.63 -8.83 7.87
N THR A 21 -15.37 -8.48 8.10
CA THR A 21 -15.01 -7.27 8.86
C THR A 21 -14.88 -6.07 7.93
N PRO A 22 -15.70 -5.02 8.07
CA PRO A 22 -15.53 -3.79 7.29
C PRO A 22 -14.15 -3.16 7.57
N PRO A 23 -13.42 -2.68 6.56
CA PRO A 23 -12.07 -2.14 6.75
C PRO A 23 -11.99 -1.01 7.79
N ALA A 24 -13.00 -0.12 7.82
CA ALA A 24 -13.07 0.96 8.81
C ALA A 24 -13.15 0.45 10.27
N GLN A 25 -13.85 -0.67 10.50
CA GLN A 25 -13.98 -1.26 11.84
C GLN A 25 -12.73 -2.05 12.25
N ALA A 26 -11.91 -2.48 11.29
CA ALA A 26 -10.68 -3.22 11.57
C ALA A 26 -9.67 -2.38 12.37
N ARG A 27 -9.68 -1.04 12.23
CA ARG A 27 -8.82 -0.10 12.97
C ARG A 27 -8.94 -0.23 14.49
N LEU A 28 -10.06 -0.78 15.00
CA LEU A 28 -10.34 -0.92 16.44
C LEU A 28 -9.80 -2.22 17.04
N LYS A 29 -9.22 -3.10 16.23
CA LYS A 29 -8.72 -4.42 16.65
C LYS A 29 -7.24 -4.56 16.29
N PRO A 30 -6.49 -5.48 16.91
CA PRO A 30 -5.18 -5.86 16.43
C PRO A 30 -5.26 -6.27 14.96
N LEU A 31 -4.50 -5.59 14.11
CA LEU A 31 -4.48 -5.84 12.67
C LEU A 31 -3.45 -6.91 12.34
N GLN A 32 -3.64 -7.61 11.23
CA GLN A 32 -2.61 -8.44 10.64
C GLN A 32 -2.16 -7.84 9.32
N LEU A 33 -0.86 -7.93 9.04
CA LEU A 33 -0.26 -7.49 7.80
C LEU A 33 0.50 -8.65 7.16
N LEU A 34 0.29 -8.87 5.87
CA LEU A 34 1.08 -9.78 5.04
C LEU A 34 1.95 -8.96 4.11
N LYS A 35 3.25 -9.26 4.08
CA LYS A 35 4.20 -8.70 3.12
C LYS A 35 4.66 -9.80 2.17
N PHE A 36 4.48 -9.58 0.87
CA PHE A 36 4.97 -10.45 -0.20
C PHE A 36 6.15 -9.78 -0.90
N ARG A 37 7.34 -10.38 -0.86
CA ARG A 37 8.57 -9.80 -1.44
C ARG A 37 8.85 -10.34 -2.83
N VAL A 38 9.60 -9.59 -3.63
CA VAL A 38 9.99 -9.98 -5.00
C VAL A 38 10.73 -11.32 -5.07
N ASP A 39 11.48 -11.67 -4.01
CA ASP A 39 12.25 -12.90 -3.89
C ASP A 39 11.38 -14.16 -3.63
N GLY A 40 10.05 -14.00 -3.52
CA GLY A 40 9.13 -15.09 -3.23
C GLY A 40 9.01 -15.40 -1.74
N SER A 41 9.62 -14.62 -0.86
CA SER A 41 9.40 -14.71 0.59
C SER A 41 8.15 -13.93 1.03
N PHE A 42 7.53 -14.38 2.11
CA PHE A 42 6.49 -13.61 2.78
C PHE A 42 6.76 -13.51 4.29
N ALA A 43 6.17 -12.49 4.90
CA ALA A 43 6.10 -12.36 6.35
C ALA A 43 4.69 -11.91 6.78
N ARG A 44 4.23 -12.44 7.91
CA ARG A 44 2.96 -12.11 8.57
C ARG A 44 3.27 -11.39 9.88
N PHE A 45 2.72 -10.20 10.04
CA PHE A 45 2.88 -9.38 11.22
C PHE A 45 1.55 -9.19 11.93
N GLN A 46 1.60 -9.03 13.24
CA GLN A 46 0.54 -8.45 14.05
C GLN A 46 0.90 -7.00 14.35
N LEU A 47 -0.05 -6.10 14.16
CA LEU A 47 0.05 -4.68 14.52
C LEU A 47 -0.90 -4.44 15.70
N LYS A 48 -0.34 -4.01 16.82
CA LYS A 48 -1.11 -3.69 18.03
C LYS A 48 -0.41 -2.56 18.79
N ASP A 49 -1.15 -1.51 19.14
CA ASP A 49 -0.63 -0.38 19.93
C ASP A 49 0.65 0.23 19.34
N HIS A 50 0.71 0.36 18.01
CA HIS A 50 1.89 0.80 17.23
C HIS A 50 3.12 -0.11 17.35
N VAL A 51 2.95 -1.31 17.91
CA VAL A 51 3.97 -2.36 17.94
C VAL A 51 3.69 -3.37 16.84
N LYS A 52 4.70 -3.54 15.98
CA LYS A 52 4.73 -4.57 14.95
C LYS A 52 5.49 -5.80 15.47
N LYS A 53 4.83 -6.96 15.44
CA LYS A 53 5.40 -8.25 15.82
C LYS A 53 5.29 -9.24 14.68
N GLU A 54 6.41 -9.80 14.24
CA GLU A 54 6.39 -10.92 13.28
C GLU A 54 5.80 -12.17 13.94
N LEU A 55 4.80 -12.75 13.28
CA LEU A 55 4.15 -14.00 13.70
C LEU A 55 4.69 -15.20 12.94
N GLU A 56 5.01 -15.00 11.67
CA GLU A 56 5.38 -16.06 10.74
C GLU A 56 6.14 -15.47 9.54
N ALA A 57 7.08 -16.24 9.00
CA ALA A 57 7.73 -15.98 7.74
C ALA A 57 7.89 -17.28 6.95
N GLY A 58 8.05 -17.17 5.64
CA GLY A 58 8.18 -18.33 4.77
C GLY A 58 8.27 -17.95 3.30
N THR A 59 7.89 -18.88 2.43
CA THR A 59 7.81 -18.64 0.97
C THR A 59 6.37 -18.61 0.51
N TYR A 60 6.09 -17.86 -0.56
CA TYR A 60 4.78 -17.85 -1.17
C TYR A 60 4.86 -18.19 -2.66
N THR A 61 3.74 -18.64 -3.21
CA THR A 61 3.54 -18.79 -4.66
C THR A 61 2.19 -18.21 -5.01
N PHE A 62 2.14 -17.43 -6.09
CA PHE A 62 0.90 -16.88 -6.62
C PHE A 62 0.91 -16.98 -8.14
N ASP A 63 -0.14 -17.58 -8.72
CA ASP A 63 -0.27 -17.81 -10.16
C ASP A 63 -1.41 -16.99 -10.82
N GLY A 64 -1.99 -16.05 -10.08
CA GLY A 64 -3.16 -15.26 -10.50
C GLY A 64 -4.50 -15.79 -9.98
N GLN A 65 -4.57 -17.06 -9.55
CA GLN A 65 -5.80 -17.69 -9.04
C GLN A 65 -5.63 -18.37 -7.69
N PHE A 66 -4.44 -18.88 -7.40
CA PHE A 66 -4.13 -19.56 -6.15
C PHE A 66 -2.96 -18.88 -5.47
N LEU A 67 -3.11 -18.66 -4.16
CA LEU A 67 -2.06 -18.20 -3.28
C LEU A 67 -1.72 -19.35 -2.32
N ILE A 68 -0.45 -19.76 -2.33
CA ILE A 68 0.07 -20.77 -1.41
C ILE A 68 1.09 -20.09 -0.51
N LEU A 69 0.85 -20.10 0.80
CA LEU A 69 1.77 -19.62 1.82
C LEU A 69 2.41 -20.82 2.51
N ARG A 70 3.73 -20.91 2.49
CA ARG A 70 4.51 -22.00 3.11
C ARG A 70 5.37 -21.42 4.23
N GLY A 71 4.80 -21.36 5.43
CA GLY A 71 5.47 -20.94 6.66
C GLY A 71 5.59 -22.11 7.64
N ARG A 72 5.09 -21.92 8.87
CA ARG A 72 4.97 -23.01 9.84
C ARG A 72 3.96 -24.05 9.36
N ASN A 73 2.87 -23.58 8.75
CA ASN A 73 1.89 -24.41 8.08
C ASN A 73 1.81 -24.01 6.59
N THR A 74 1.23 -24.88 5.77
CA THR A 74 0.88 -24.52 4.40
C THR A 74 -0.58 -24.09 4.34
N ASP A 75 -0.81 -22.82 4.05
CA ASP A 75 -2.14 -22.27 3.77
C ASP A 75 -2.31 -22.12 2.25
N THR A 76 -3.44 -22.59 1.72
CA THR A 76 -3.78 -22.44 0.29
C THR A 76 -5.11 -21.72 0.17
N PHE A 77 -5.13 -20.67 -0.64
CA PHE A 77 -6.29 -19.84 -0.89
C PHE A 77 -6.59 -19.80 -2.37
N ARG A 78 -7.88 -19.80 -2.71
CA ARG A 78 -8.33 -19.32 -4.01
C ARG A 78 -8.50 -17.80 -3.93
N VAL A 79 -7.92 -17.10 -4.88
CA VAL A 79 -7.85 -15.63 -4.90
C VAL A 79 -8.90 -15.08 -5.85
N TYR A 80 -9.65 -14.09 -5.36
CA TYR A 80 -10.62 -13.31 -6.12
C TYR A 80 -10.13 -11.86 -6.20
N PRO A 81 -9.27 -11.53 -7.18
CA PRO A 81 -8.75 -10.19 -7.36
C PRO A 81 -9.84 -9.30 -7.98
N LYS A 82 -10.64 -8.64 -7.14
CA LYS A 82 -11.77 -7.80 -7.58
C LYS A 82 -11.30 -6.41 -8.03
N THR A 83 -10.40 -5.80 -7.26
CA THR A 83 -9.88 -4.45 -7.51
C THR A 83 -8.37 -4.40 -7.24
N PHE A 84 -7.71 -3.30 -7.56
CA PHE A 84 -6.28 -3.11 -7.25
C PHE A 84 -5.99 -3.05 -5.74
N TRP A 85 -6.98 -2.68 -4.92
CA TRP A 85 -6.80 -2.43 -3.49
C TRP A 85 -7.43 -3.50 -2.59
N LYS A 86 -8.41 -4.29 -3.06
CA LYS A 86 -9.10 -5.32 -2.26
C LYS A 86 -9.24 -6.64 -3.01
N TRP A 87 -8.67 -7.71 -2.45
CA TRP A 87 -8.76 -9.07 -2.97
C TRP A 87 -9.45 -9.99 -1.96
N GLY A 88 -10.37 -10.82 -2.43
CA GLY A 88 -10.95 -11.90 -1.62
C GLY A 88 -10.06 -13.14 -1.62
N LEU A 89 -10.03 -13.85 -0.51
CA LEU A 89 -9.32 -15.11 -0.33
C LEU A 89 -10.30 -16.15 0.22
N GLU A 90 -10.64 -17.16 -0.58
CA GLU A 90 -11.41 -18.31 -0.13
C GLU A 90 -10.44 -19.34 0.44
N GLY A 91 -10.54 -19.54 1.75
CA GLY A 91 -9.76 -20.50 2.51
C GLY A 91 -10.58 -21.72 2.90
N ARG A 92 -9.92 -22.72 3.50
CA ARG A 92 -10.61 -23.95 3.95
C ARG A 92 -11.54 -23.74 5.15
N LYS A 93 -11.23 -22.76 6.01
CA LYS A 93 -11.97 -22.51 7.27
C LYS A 93 -12.90 -21.32 7.13
N ASP A 94 -12.33 -20.19 6.74
CA ASP A 94 -13.01 -18.90 6.70
C ASP A 94 -12.55 -18.12 5.47
N ASP A 95 -13.44 -17.30 4.92
CA ASP A 95 -13.11 -16.33 3.88
C ASP A 95 -12.40 -15.12 4.48
N GLN A 96 -11.37 -14.68 3.78
CA GLN A 96 -10.48 -13.60 4.19
C GLN A 96 -10.40 -12.56 3.07
N ALA A 97 -9.87 -11.40 3.39
CA ALA A 97 -9.62 -10.33 2.46
C ALA A 97 -8.20 -9.79 2.64
N LEU A 98 -7.56 -9.47 1.53
CA LEU A 98 -6.36 -8.65 1.48
C LEU A 98 -6.78 -7.23 1.08
N VAL A 99 -6.42 -6.22 1.87
CA VAL A 99 -6.67 -4.82 1.53
C VAL A 99 -5.42 -3.96 1.63
N ARG A 100 -5.22 -3.05 0.66
CA ARG A 100 -4.11 -2.06 0.66
C ARG A 100 -4.37 -0.84 1.52
N GLY A 101 -5.58 -0.70 2.05
CA GLY A 101 -5.90 0.28 3.07
C GLY A 101 -7.22 0.01 3.74
N LEU A 102 -7.41 0.68 4.88
CA LEU A 102 -8.59 0.54 5.71
C LEU A 102 -9.64 1.56 5.31
N VAL A 103 -10.09 1.45 4.06
CA VAL A 103 -11.09 2.32 3.41
C VAL A 103 -12.24 1.50 2.82
N THR A 104 -13.38 2.13 2.57
CA THR A 104 -14.55 1.56 1.87
C THR A 104 -14.58 2.00 0.41
N GLU A 105 -15.42 1.37 -0.43
CA GLU A 105 -15.58 1.76 -1.83
C GLU A 105 -16.15 3.18 -2.00
N GLU A 106 -16.92 3.67 -1.03
CA GLU A 106 -17.52 5.02 -1.05
C GLU A 106 -16.47 6.12 -0.84
N GLU A 107 -15.31 5.80 -0.27
CA GLU A 107 -14.20 6.74 -0.10
C GLU A 107 -13.44 6.97 -1.43
N PHE A 108 -13.76 6.22 -2.48
CA PHE A 108 -13.16 6.40 -3.81
C PHE A 108 -13.93 7.47 -4.58
N VAL A 109 -13.40 8.70 -4.57
CA VAL A 109 -14.09 9.87 -5.11
C VAL A 109 -13.19 10.69 -6.04
N GLU A 110 -13.79 11.45 -6.94
CA GLU A 110 -13.04 12.49 -7.65
C GLU A 110 -12.78 13.67 -6.73
N LEU A 111 -11.51 14.06 -6.61
CA LEU A 111 -11.13 15.20 -5.79
C LEU A 111 -11.65 16.49 -6.45
N ALA A 112 -12.08 17.49 -5.67
CA ALA A 112 -12.51 18.76 -6.25
C ALA A 112 -11.35 19.44 -7.00
N SER A 113 -11.62 20.13 -8.12
CA SER A 113 -10.57 20.72 -8.97
C SER A 113 -9.67 21.72 -8.24
N GLU A 114 -10.21 22.41 -7.23
CA GLU A 114 -9.43 23.31 -6.37
C GLU A 114 -8.40 22.54 -5.53
N ASP A 115 -8.79 21.43 -4.93
CA ASP A 115 -7.87 20.56 -4.17
C ASP A 115 -6.84 19.90 -5.08
N GLN A 116 -7.25 19.46 -6.27
CA GLN A 116 -6.31 18.92 -7.26
C GLN A 116 -5.24 19.96 -7.60
N LYS A 117 -5.65 21.22 -7.79
CA LYS A 117 -4.75 22.35 -8.06
C LYS A 117 -3.86 22.64 -6.86
N GLU A 118 -4.40 22.66 -5.64
CA GLU A 118 -3.62 22.90 -4.43
C GLU A 118 -2.54 21.83 -4.24
N ILE A 119 -2.91 20.54 -4.26
CA ILE A 119 -1.97 19.42 -4.13
C ILE A 119 -0.91 19.46 -5.23
N ARG A 120 -1.29 19.81 -6.47
CA ARG A 120 -0.33 19.97 -7.57
C ARG A 120 0.67 21.10 -7.32
N ILE A 121 0.27 22.20 -6.69
CA ILE A 121 1.18 23.33 -6.38
C ILE A 121 2.03 22.99 -5.15
N LEU A 122 1.40 22.48 -4.09
CA LEU A 122 2.00 22.19 -2.79
C LEU A 122 1.76 20.72 -2.36
N PRO A 123 2.50 19.75 -2.92
CA PRO A 123 2.38 18.32 -2.57
C PRO A 123 2.58 18.03 -1.08
N ILE A 124 3.41 18.84 -0.42
CA ILE A 124 3.68 18.82 1.02
C ILE A 124 2.42 18.94 1.90
N ARG A 125 1.30 19.46 1.37
CA ARG A 125 0.00 19.46 2.06
C ARG A 125 -0.53 18.06 2.33
N VAL A 126 -0.08 17.06 1.57
CA VAL A 126 -0.37 15.66 1.82
C VAL A 126 0.55 15.16 2.93
N THR A 127 -0.04 14.72 4.03
CA THR A 127 0.65 14.14 5.17
C THR A 127 0.69 12.61 5.06
N VAL A 128 1.83 12.02 5.42
CA VAL A 128 1.98 10.57 5.53
C VAL A 128 1.63 10.12 6.95
N ARG A 129 0.77 9.12 7.08
CA ARG A 129 0.46 8.45 8.36
C ARG A 129 0.85 6.98 8.29
N GLY A 130 1.45 6.45 9.34
CA GLY A 130 1.87 5.05 9.43
C GLY A 130 2.76 4.83 10.64
N GLU A 131 3.18 3.58 10.84
CA GLU A 131 4.16 3.27 11.89
C GLU A 131 5.48 4.03 11.62
N SER A 132 6.10 4.53 12.69
CA SER A 132 7.35 5.29 12.59
C SER A 132 8.50 4.38 12.16
N GLY A 133 9.23 4.80 11.12
CA GLY A 133 10.40 4.09 10.59
C GLY A 133 10.30 3.78 9.09
N ALA A 134 11.46 3.72 8.43
CA ALA A 134 11.56 3.19 7.07
C ALA A 134 11.44 1.66 7.13
N GLY A 135 10.28 1.10 6.80
CA GLY A 135 10.17 -0.36 6.70
C GLY A 135 8.77 -0.94 6.78
N GLU A 136 8.61 -2.03 6.03
CA GLU A 136 7.53 -3.04 6.04
C GLU A 136 6.21 -2.59 6.66
N GLY A 137 5.37 -1.92 5.88
CA GLY A 137 4.04 -1.48 6.31
C GLY A 137 3.22 -0.91 5.16
N ILE A 138 2.02 -0.46 5.50
CA ILE A 138 1.15 0.35 4.64
C ILE A 138 1.12 1.75 5.26
N TYR A 139 1.41 2.76 4.45
CA TYR A 139 1.37 4.16 4.81
C TYR A 139 0.14 4.82 4.16
N GLU A 140 -0.63 5.58 4.92
CA GLU A 140 -1.78 6.34 4.45
C GLU A 140 -1.34 7.74 4.00
N LEU A 141 -1.89 8.21 2.89
CA LEU A 141 -1.71 9.56 2.36
C LEU A 141 -2.98 10.36 2.64
N VAL A 142 -2.80 11.45 3.37
CA VAL A 142 -3.91 12.20 3.93
C VAL A 142 -3.75 13.66 3.60
N TYR A 143 -4.79 14.23 2.98
CA TYR A 143 -4.85 15.64 2.65
C TYR A 143 -5.87 16.34 3.56
N GLN A 144 -5.49 17.47 4.14
CA GLN A 144 -6.41 18.30 4.92
C GLN A 144 -6.62 19.63 4.19
N PRO A 145 -7.76 19.81 3.51
CA PRO A 145 -8.15 21.11 2.98
C PRO A 145 -8.34 22.10 4.13
N LEU A 146 -8.16 23.40 3.85
CA LEU A 146 -8.20 24.44 4.89
C LEU A 146 -9.56 24.52 5.61
N ASP A 147 -10.66 24.35 4.87
CA ASP A 147 -12.04 24.57 5.35
C ASP A 147 -12.89 23.29 5.37
N ARG A 148 -12.27 22.11 5.23
CA ARG A 148 -12.98 20.82 5.17
C ARG A 148 -12.33 19.77 6.05
N GLU A 149 -13.08 18.70 6.26
CA GLU A 149 -12.57 17.52 6.93
C GLU A 149 -11.41 16.88 6.16
N LEU A 150 -10.64 16.13 6.92
CA LEU A 150 -9.49 15.40 6.47
C LEU A 150 -9.89 14.30 5.47
N VAL A 151 -9.19 14.25 4.33
CA VAL A 151 -9.48 13.32 3.24
C VAL A 151 -8.34 12.33 3.10
N SER A 152 -8.65 11.03 3.15
CA SER A 152 -7.72 9.97 2.76
C SER A 152 -7.64 9.92 1.23
N ILE A 153 -6.49 10.23 0.65
CA ILE A 153 -6.35 10.32 -0.81
C ILE A 153 -5.69 9.08 -1.42
N GLY A 154 -5.04 8.26 -0.61
CA GLY A 154 -4.41 7.03 -1.05
C GLY A 154 -3.65 6.32 0.05
N SER A 155 -3.02 5.22 -0.33
CA SER A 155 -2.01 4.55 0.50
C SER A 155 -0.85 4.07 -0.36
N PHE A 156 0.24 3.70 0.28
CA PHE A 156 1.33 3.02 -0.39
C PHE A 156 2.05 2.07 0.55
N PHE A 157 2.80 1.15 -0.03
CA PHE A 157 3.78 0.36 0.68
C PHE A 157 5.15 0.55 0.04
N VAL A 158 6.19 0.16 0.77
CA VAL A 158 7.58 0.31 0.33
C VAL A 158 8.28 -1.03 0.31
N GLU A 159 8.95 -1.30 -0.81
CA GLU A 159 9.92 -2.39 -0.97
C GLU A 159 11.29 -1.77 -1.25
N ARG A 160 12.26 -2.08 -0.38
CA ARG A 160 13.66 -1.76 -0.65
C ARG A 160 14.25 -2.90 -1.45
N HIS A 161 14.92 -2.55 -2.53
CA HIS A 161 15.78 -3.47 -3.27
C HIS A 161 17.23 -3.27 -2.81
N ASP A 162 18.09 -4.23 -3.13
CA ASP A 162 19.53 -4.03 -3.05
C ASP A 162 19.94 -2.80 -3.91
N ASP A 163 21.05 -2.16 -3.57
CA ASP A 163 21.63 -1.00 -4.27
C ASP A 163 20.87 0.35 -4.16
N ASP A 164 20.52 0.78 -2.94
CA ASP A 164 19.93 2.11 -2.66
C ASP A 164 18.64 2.42 -3.45
N ARG A 165 17.93 1.37 -3.90
CA ARG A 165 16.72 1.46 -4.73
C ARG A 165 15.47 1.23 -3.89
N LEU A 166 14.48 2.08 -4.13
CA LEU A 166 13.21 2.04 -3.42
C LEU A 166 12.06 1.91 -4.43
N TRP A 167 11.27 0.84 -4.29
CA TRP A 167 10.04 0.64 -5.03
C TRP A 167 8.82 0.94 -4.15
N ILE A 168 7.89 1.73 -4.68
CA ILE A 168 6.65 2.13 -4.01
C ILE A 168 5.47 1.70 -4.85
N GLY A 169 4.62 0.84 -4.29
CA GLY A 169 3.29 0.57 -4.84
C GLY A 169 2.27 1.49 -4.21
N LEU A 170 1.68 2.39 -4.99
CA LEU A 170 0.71 3.40 -4.56
C LEU A 170 -0.71 3.00 -5.01
N SER A 171 -1.63 2.97 -4.06
CA SER A 171 -3.06 2.75 -4.26
C SER A 171 -3.79 4.09 -4.11
N PRO A 172 -4.13 4.77 -5.21
CA PRO A 172 -4.89 6.01 -5.12
C PRO A 172 -6.35 5.69 -4.73
N TYR A 173 -6.92 6.50 -3.84
CA TYR A 173 -8.36 6.45 -3.54
C TYR A 173 -9.11 7.53 -4.31
N VAL A 174 -8.42 8.63 -4.62
CA VAL A 174 -9.01 9.73 -5.38
C VAL A 174 -8.51 9.77 -6.82
N SER A 175 -9.39 10.21 -7.72
CA SER A 175 -9.01 10.56 -9.09
C SER A 175 -8.66 12.05 -9.23
N GLY A 176 -8.08 12.42 -10.38
CA GLY A 176 -7.69 13.81 -10.70
C GLY A 176 -6.26 14.21 -10.31
N ILE A 177 -5.51 13.33 -9.63
CA ILE A 177 -4.09 13.55 -9.33
C ILE A 177 -3.23 12.86 -10.40
N GLU A 178 -2.49 13.65 -11.17
CA GLU A 178 -1.58 13.16 -12.20
C GLU A 178 -0.41 12.34 -11.60
N ALA A 179 0.12 11.36 -12.34
CA ALA A 179 1.25 10.53 -11.92
C ALA A 179 2.49 11.34 -11.49
N LYS A 180 2.76 12.48 -12.15
CA LYS A 180 3.85 13.40 -11.77
C LYS A 180 3.61 14.06 -10.40
N THR A 181 2.35 14.31 -10.05
CA THR A 181 2.00 14.87 -8.74
C THR A 181 2.15 13.81 -7.65
N TRP A 182 1.77 12.56 -7.90
CA TRP A 182 2.06 11.44 -6.98
C TRP A 182 3.55 11.26 -6.72
N GLU A 183 4.38 11.35 -7.76
CA GLU A 183 5.85 11.33 -7.64
C GLU A 183 6.35 12.42 -6.67
N ARG A 184 5.81 13.64 -6.78
CA ARG A 184 6.17 14.75 -5.89
C ARG A 184 5.64 14.56 -4.47
N ILE A 185 4.44 14.02 -4.29
CA ILE A 185 3.92 13.67 -2.95
C ILE A 185 4.86 12.68 -2.25
N VAL A 186 5.29 11.63 -2.96
CA VAL A 186 6.27 10.68 -2.42
C VAL A 186 7.58 11.37 -2.06
N ARG A 187 8.12 12.19 -2.96
CA ARG A 187 9.39 12.89 -2.73
C ARG A 187 9.30 13.83 -1.53
N ASP A 188 8.35 14.75 -1.56
CA ASP A 188 8.28 15.88 -0.63
C ASP A 188 7.71 15.43 0.72
N SER A 189 6.63 14.65 0.73
CA SER A 189 5.93 14.28 1.98
C SER A 189 6.52 13.04 2.63
N TYR A 190 6.93 12.03 1.85
CA TYR A 190 7.45 10.79 2.40
C TYR A 190 8.96 10.81 2.60
N LEU A 191 9.75 11.04 1.54
CA LEU A 191 11.21 10.95 1.64
C LEU A 191 11.80 12.12 2.41
N ASP A 192 11.40 13.36 2.05
CA ASP A 192 11.97 14.56 2.63
C ASP A 192 11.52 14.80 4.08
N ILE A 193 10.23 14.61 4.36
CA ILE A 193 9.64 14.95 5.66
C ILE A 193 9.51 13.72 6.55
N PHE A 194 8.72 12.73 6.13
CA PHE A 194 8.40 11.59 7.00
C PHE A 194 9.65 10.75 7.33
N LEU A 195 10.52 10.49 6.35
CA LEU A 195 11.79 9.79 6.54
C LEU A 195 12.98 10.72 6.84
N SER A 196 12.76 12.03 6.89
CA SER A 196 13.81 13.02 7.20
C SER A 196 15.04 12.93 6.28
N LYS A 197 14.83 12.82 4.96
CA LYS A 197 15.87 12.76 3.92
C LYS A 197 16.84 11.59 4.07
N PRO A 198 16.40 10.36 3.79
CA PRO A 198 17.24 9.17 3.92
C PRO A 198 18.46 9.24 2.99
N LYS A 199 19.66 8.98 3.55
CA LYS A 199 20.95 9.02 2.84
C LYS A 199 21.30 7.73 2.10
N ASP A 200 20.45 6.72 2.18
CA ASP A 200 20.63 5.37 1.63
C ASP A 200 19.60 5.08 0.53
N VAL A 201 19.05 6.12 -0.09
CA VAL A 201 18.09 6.02 -1.19
C VAL A 201 18.57 6.88 -2.35
N ALA A 202 18.98 6.23 -3.45
CA ALA A 202 19.47 6.89 -4.65
C ALA A 202 18.39 7.00 -5.73
N VAL A 203 17.62 5.93 -5.96
CA VAL A 203 16.62 5.84 -7.04
C VAL A 203 15.29 5.37 -6.49
N VAL A 204 14.22 6.05 -6.88
CA VAL A 204 12.86 5.74 -6.44
C VAL A 204 11.98 5.45 -7.64
N THR A 205 11.26 4.33 -7.58
CA THR A 205 10.23 3.98 -8.55
C THR A 205 8.88 3.99 -7.86
N VAL A 206 7.97 4.85 -8.31
CA VAL A 206 6.58 4.91 -7.85
C VAL A 206 5.70 4.28 -8.92
N ARG A 207 4.93 3.24 -8.56
CA ARG A 207 3.94 2.60 -9.44
C ARG A 207 2.54 2.83 -8.89
N LEU A 208 1.66 3.38 -9.71
CA LEU A 208 0.22 3.45 -9.46
C LEU A 208 -0.38 2.07 -9.74
N LEU A 209 -1.02 1.46 -8.74
CA LEU A 209 -1.49 0.06 -8.84
C LEU A 209 -2.82 -0.08 -9.59
N ASP A 210 -3.58 1.00 -9.72
CA ASP A 210 -4.83 1.05 -10.47
C ASP A 210 -4.61 1.14 -11.99
N SER A 211 -3.63 1.93 -12.44
CA SER A 211 -3.31 2.13 -13.87
C SER A 211 -2.06 1.40 -14.36
N ASN A 212 -1.21 0.91 -13.45
CA ASN A 212 0.15 0.43 -13.70
C ASN A 212 1.15 1.49 -14.19
N ASP A 213 0.78 2.78 -14.20
CA ASP A 213 1.69 3.86 -14.53
C ASP A 213 2.86 3.89 -13.55
N SER A 214 4.07 4.06 -14.08
CA SER A 214 5.30 4.04 -13.29
C SER A 214 6.10 5.32 -13.53
N ARG A 215 6.64 5.88 -12.45
CA ARG A 215 7.52 7.05 -12.44
C ARG A 215 8.82 6.70 -11.76
N VAL A 216 9.94 7.05 -12.38
CA VAL A 216 11.28 6.79 -11.84
C VAL A 216 12.00 8.12 -11.69
N PHE A 217 12.60 8.36 -10.53
CA PHE A 217 13.41 9.54 -10.28
C PHE A 217 14.65 9.24 -9.44
N ASN A 218 15.71 10.01 -9.69
CA ASN A 218 16.89 10.03 -8.82
C ASN A 218 16.56 10.94 -7.63
N TYR A 219 16.84 10.48 -6.41
CA TYR A 219 16.59 11.23 -5.18
C TYR A 219 17.82 12.03 -4.75
N GLN A 220 18.99 11.40 -4.65
CA GLN A 220 20.24 12.04 -4.20
C GLN A 220 20.89 13.01 -5.21
N ASN A 221 20.41 13.03 -6.45
CA ASN A 221 20.87 13.98 -7.46
C ASN A 221 19.95 15.22 -7.58
N SER A 222 19.09 15.46 -6.58
CA SER A 222 18.07 16.53 -6.58
C SER A 222 18.42 17.67 -5.63
#